data_AF-A0A1H6ATR7-F1
#
_entry.id   AF-A0A1H6ATR7-F1
#
_cell.length_a   1.000
_cell.length_b   1.000
_cell.length_c   1.000
_cell.angle_alpha   90.00
_cell.angle_beta   90.00
_cell.angle_gamma   90.00
#
_symmetry.space_group_name_H-M   'P 1'
#
loop_
_entity.id
_entity.type
_entity.pdbx_description
1 polymer ?
#
loop_
_entity_poly.entity_id
_entity_poly.type
_entity_poly.pdbx_seq_one_letter_code
_entity_poly.pdbx_strand_id
1 'polypeptide(L)' 'MPVIQIHLMEGRTTDQKQALMRAVTNAAAESLGVPSQSVRILLQELQSGHFSVGGEPKFADADAAANDTGKARVATSN' A
#
# COMPACT_ATOMS: atom_id res chain seq x y z
N MET A 1 -10.83 0.07 18.94
CA MET A 1 -10.90 1.02 17.81
C MET A 1 -9.49 1.22 17.24
N PRO A 2 -9.06 0.39 16.27
CA PRO A 2 -7.72 0.50 15.69
C PRO A 2 -7.59 1.67 14.70
N VAL A 3 -6.46 2.36 14.75
CA VAL A 3 -6.05 3.38 13.77
C VAL A 3 -4.71 2.97 13.20
N ILE A 4 -4.64 2.87 11.87
CA ILE A 4 -3.46 2.40 11.15
C ILE A 4 -2.99 3.53 10.23
N GLN A 5 -1.72 3.90 10.34
CA GLN A 5 -1.08 4.86 9.43
C GLN A 5 -0.20 4.09 8.45
N ILE A 6 -0.41 4.35 7.17
CA ILE A 6 0.37 3.76 6.08
C ILE A 6 1.14 4.89 5.43
N HIS A 7 2.46 4.81 5.50
CA HIS A 7 3.35 5.66 4.71
C HIS A 7 3.81 4.85 3.50
N LEU A 8 3.59 5.40 2.31
CA LEU A 8 3.83 4.70 1.05
C LEU A 8 4.50 5.67 0.07
N MET A 9 5.50 5.24 -0.68
CA MET A 9 6.04 6.07 -1.77
C MET A 9 4.92 6.38 -2.79
N GLU A 10 4.94 7.59 -3.36
CA GLU A 10 4.03 7.96 -4.44
C GLU A 10 4.16 7.05 -5.68
N GLY A 11 3.16 7.08 -6.56
CA GLY A 11 3.18 6.36 -7.84
C GLY A 11 2.30 5.10 -7.90
N ARG A 12 1.58 4.76 -6.83
CA ARG A 12 0.57 3.70 -6.87
C ARG A 12 -0.76 4.19 -7.42
N THR A 13 -1.43 3.34 -8.19
CA THR A 13 -2.76 3.67 -8.72
C THR A 13 -3.78 3.77 -7.58
N THR A 14 -4.88 4.48 -7.83
CA THR A 14 -5.99 4.57 -6.88
C THR A 14 -6.53 3.18 -6.51
N ASP A 15 -6.65 2.28 -7.48
CA ASP A 15 -7.17 0.93 -7.26
C ASP A 15 -6.25 0.11 -6.36
N GLN A 16 -4.93 0.21 -6.54
CA GLN A 16 -3.94 -0.43 -5.67
C GLN A 16 -4.03 0.12 -4.24
N LYS A 17 -4.11 1.44 -4.07
CA LYS A 17 -4.26 2.08 -2.74
C LYS A 17 -5.54 1.60 -2.05
N GLN A 18 -6.66 1.54 -2.77
CA GLN A 18 -7.91 1.04 -2.22
C GLN A 18 -7.85 -0.46 -1.88
N ALA A 19 -7.23 -1.28 -2.72
CA ALA A 19 -7.04 -2.70 -2.48
C ALA A 19 -6.20 -2.93 -1.21
N LEU A 20 -5.12 -2.16 -1.04
CA LEU A 20 -4.30 -2.18 0.17
C LEU A 20 -5.13 -1.83 1.41
N MET A 21 -5.90 -0.75 1.38
CA MET A 21 -6.75 -0.35 2.52
C MET A 21 -7.76 -1.43 2.89
N ARG A 22 -8.39 -2.08 1.91
CA ARG A 22 -9.32 -3.20 2.15
C ARG A 22 -8.61 -4.39 2.80
N ALA A 23 -7.47 -4.80 2.26
CA ALA A 23 -6.70 -5.93 2.78
C ALA A 23 -6.24 -5.70 4.22
N VAL A 24 -5.69 -4.51 4.51
CA VAL A 24 -5.24 -4.13 5.86
C VAL A 24 -6.41 -4.05 6.84
N THR A 25 -7.56 -3.53 6.41
CA THR A 25 -8.78 -3.49 7.25
C THR A 25 -9.24 -4.89 7.65
N ASN A 26 -9.29 -5.82 6.69
CA ASN A 26 -9.68 -7.21 6.94
C ASN A 26 -8.70 -7.89 7.89
N ALA A 27 -7.40 -7.78 7.62
CA ALA A 27 -6.37 -8.36 8.47
C ALA A 27 -6.44 -7.85 9.92
N ALA A 28 -6.66 -6.55 10.12
CA ALA A 28 -6.80 -5.96 11.44
C ALA A 28 -8.09 -6.40 12.15
N ALA A 29 -9.22 -6.46 11.42
CA ALA A 29 -10.49 -6.89 11.96
C ALA A 29 -10.44 -8.36 12.44
N GLU A 30 -9.91 -9.25 11.59
CA GLU A 30 -9.75 -10.67 11.88
C GLU A 30 -8.77 -10.91 13.04
N SER A 31 -7.60 -10.27 13.00
CA SER A 31 -6.55 -10.51 14.01
C SER A 31 -6.89 -9.97 15.38
N LEU A 32 -7.64 -8.87 15.45
CA LEU A 32 -7.97 -8.19 16.71
C LEU A 32 -9.39 -8.50 17.20
N GLY A 33 -10.17 -9.28 16.43
CA GLY A 33 -11.56 -9.61 16.78
C GLY A 33 -12.48 -8.38 16.87
N VAL A 34 -12.23 -7.36 16.03
CA VAL A 34 -13.02 -6.11 16.03
C VAL A 34 -13.85 -5.96 14.75
N PRO A 35 -14.99 -5.27 14.79
CA PRO A 35 -15.76 -4.98 13.59
C PRO A 35 -14.92 -4.15 12.59
N SER A 36 -15.00 -4.46 11.30
CA SER A 36 -14.24 -3.77 10.24
C SER A 36 -14.54 -2.27 10.19
N GLN A 37 -15.79 -1.87 10.46
CA GLN A 37 -16.19 -0.45 10.54
C GLN A 37 -15.51 0.32 11.67
N SER A 38 -14.88 -0.36 12.64
CA SER A 38 -14.15 0.28 13.73
C SER A 38 -12.69 0.58 13.39
N VAL A 39 -12.17 0.00 12.30
CA VAL A 39 -10.81 0.17 11.80
C VAL A 39 -10.73 1.43 10.94
N ARG A 40 -9.73 2.28 11.19
CA ARG A 40 -9.46 3.48 10.41
C ARG A 40 -8.08 3.41 9.80
N ILE A 41 -7.96 3.80 8.54
CA ILE A 41 -6.68 3.88 7.83
C ILE A 41 -6.44 5.31 7.39
N LEU A 42 -5.25 5.83 7.67
CA LEU A 42 -4.72 7.06 7.10
C LEU A 42 -3.56 6.68 6.18
N LEU A 43 -3.71 6.94 4.89
CA LEU A 43 -2.66 6.69 3.90
C LEU A 43 -2.01 8.02 3.53
N GLN A 44 -0.70 8.12 3.75
CA GLN A 44 0.11 9.26 3.38
C GLN A 44 1.15 8.84 2.34
N GLU A 45 1.12 9.54 1.21
CA GLU A 45 2.13 9.36 0.17
C GLU A 45 3.40 10.14 0.52
N LEU A 46 4.54 9.49 0.35
CA LEU A 46 5.87 10.07 0.50
C LEU A 46 6.33 10.51 -0.89
N GLN A 47 6.55 11.82 -1.03
CA GLN A 47 7.08 12.40 -2.25
C GLN A 47 8.48 11.85 -2.55
N SER A 48 8.78 11.67 -3.83
CA SER A 48 10.08 11.21 -4.30
C SER A 48 11.21 12.10 -3.74
N GLY A 49 12.21 11.49 -3.11
CA GLY A 49 13.34 12.19 -2.46
C GLY A 49 13.10 12.64 -1.01
N HIS A 50 11.86 12.57 -0.48
CA HIS A 50 11.55 12.98 0.90
C HIS A 50 11.63 11.84 1.93
N PHE A 51 11.94 10.63 1.48
CA PHE A 51 12.20 9.47 2.32
C PHE A 51 13.66 9.06 2.16
N SER A 52 14.36 8.72 3.23
CA SER A 52 15.75 8.25 3.17
C SER A 52 15.95 7.00 4.01
N VAL A 53 16.94 6.19 3.61
CA VAL A 53 17.39 5.03 4.37
C VAL A 53 18.91 5.12 4.48
N GLY A 54 19.43 5.20 5.70
CA GLY A 54 20.87 5.34 5.94
C GLY A 54 21.46 6.66 5.46
N GLY A 55 20.67 7.73 5.42
CA GLY A 55 21.10 9.04 4.90
C GLY A 55 20.92 9.24 3.40
N GLU A 56 20.59 8.18 2.66
CA GLU A 56 20.41 8.23 1.20
C GLU A 56 18.93 8.40 0.82
N PRO A 57 18.54 9.49 0.12
CA PRO A 57 17.19 9.69 -0.37
C PRO A 57 16.73 8.56 -1.30
N LYS A 58 15.45 8.23 -1.22
CA LYS A 58 14.77 7.24 -2.05
C LYS A 58 13.79 7.96 -2.96
N PHE A 59 13.84 7.57 -4.23
CA PHE A 59 13.02 8.13 -5.27
C PHE A 59 11.97 7.10 -5.67
N ALA A 60 10.76 7.56 -5.97
CA ALA A 60 9.73 6.69 -6.51
C ALA A 60 10.15 6.22 -7.91
N ASP A 61 9.91 4.94 -8.20
CA ASP A 61 10.16 4.40 -9.54
C ASP A 61 9.21 5.07 -10.53
N ALA A 62 9.75 5.67 -11.60
CA ALA A 62 8.97 6.40 -12.61
C ALA A 62 7.90 5.54 -13.31
N ASP A 63 8.08 4.21 -13.31
CA ASP A 63 7.23 3.24 -14.02
C ASP A 63 6.38 2.35 -13.10
N ALA A 64 6.27 2.67 -11.81
CA ALA A 64 5.57 1.82 -10.83
C ALA A 64 4.09 1.55 -11.18
N ALA A 65 3.43 2.47 -11.91
CA ALA A 65 2.06 2.32 -12.39
C ALA A 65 1.95 1.44 -13.66
N ALA A 66 3.01 1.35 -14.48
CA ALA A 66 3.00 0.65 -15.76
C ALA A 66 3.47 -0.82 -15.66
N ASN A 67 4.30 -1.15 -14.67
CA ASN A 67 5.00 -2.44 -14.61
C ASN A 67 4.23 -3.60 -13.95
N ASP A 68 3.04 -3.35 -13.36
CA ASP A 68 2.31 -4.37 -12.57
C ASP A 68 1.20 -5.08 -13.35
N THR A 69 0.73 -4.52 -14.48
CA THR A 69 -0.21 -5.20 -15.39
C THR A 69 0.40 -6.46 -16.03
N GLY A 70 1.73 -6.60 -15.97
CA GLY A 70 2.46 -7.77 -16.46
C GLY A 70 2.59 -8.93 -15.46
N LYS A 71 2.55 -8.66 -14.15
CA LYS A 71 2.85 -9.71 -13.14
C LYS A 71 1.66 -10.65 -12.90
N ALA A 72 0.43 -10.22 -13.19
CA ALA A 72 -0.77 -11.05 -13.08
C ALA A 72 -0.91 -12.14 -14.17
N ARG A 73 -0.13 -12.11 -15.27
CA ARG A 73 -0.22 -13.12 -16.35
C ARG A 73 0.70 -14.34 -16.18
N VAL A 74 1.64 -14.32 -15.24
CA VAL A 74 2.65 -15.40 -15.10
C VAL A 74 2.18 -16.52 -14.15
N ALA A 75 1.05 -16.37 -13.47
CA ALA A 75 0.58 -17.33 -12.45
C ALA A 75 -0.41 -18.41 -12.95
N THR A 76 -0.70 -18.51 -14.26
CA THR A 76 -1.66 -19.50 -14.81
C THR A 76 -1.04 -20.46 -15.84
N SER A 77 0.29 -20.62 -15.84
CA SER A 77 0.95 -21.69 -16.60
C SER A 77 1.62 -22.65 -15.64
N ASN A 78 0.84 -23.62 -15.14
CA ASN A 78 1.32 -24.95 -14.81
C ASN A 78 0.16 -25.94 -14.88
#